data_AF-A0A963NMI4-F1
#
_entry.id   AF-A0A963NMI4-F1
#
_cell.length_a   1.000
_cell.length_b   1.000
_cell.length_c   1.000
_cell.angle_alpha   90.00
_cell.angle_beta   90.00
_cell.angle_gamma   90.00
#
_symmetry.space_group_name_H-M   'P 1'
#
loop_
_entity.id
_entity.type
_entity.pdbx_description
1 polymer ?
#
loop_
_entity_poly.entity_id
_entity_poly.type
_entity_poly.pdbx_seq_one_letter_code
_entity_poly.pdbx_strand_id
1 'polypeptide(L)' 'MIVCLCHRVSDRDIQREVGSGTCCFEQLQDDTRVASSCGSCLDCAREVFDAALQTRGGCHVAAAAGGALAFGA' A
#
# COMPACT_ATOMS: atom_id res chain seq x y z
N MET A 1 4.13 -2.70 -12.94
CA MET A 1 2.89 -2.68 -13.74
C MET A 1 2.01 -1.50 -13.35
N ILE A 2 1.38 -0.80 -14.31
CA ILE A 2 0.30 0.14 -13.98
C ILE A 2 -0.94 -0.66 -13.61
N VAL A 3 -1.43 -0.47 -12.39
CA VAL A 3 -2.63 -1.13 -11.85
C VAL A 3 -3.87 -0.28 -12.12
N CYS A 4 -3.79 1.04 -11.85
CA CYS A 4 -4.89 1.96 -12.11
C CYS A 4 -4.51 3.03 -13.12
N LEU A 5 -5.15 3.02 -14.29
CA LEU A 5 -4.90 4.03 -15.33
C LEU A 5 -5.48 5.40 -14.96
N CYS A 6 -6.65 5.45 -14.31
CA CYS A 6 -7.34 6.71 -13.96
C CYS A 6 -6.48 7.61 -13.07
N HIS A 7 -5.77 7.02 -12.11
CA HIS A 7 -4.97 7.74 -11.12
C HIS A 7 -3.46 7.47 -11.25
N ARG A 8 -3.06 6.73 -12.30
CA ARG A 8 -1.67 6.35 -12.58
C ARG A 8 -0.98 5.66 -11.39
N VAL A 9 -1.69 4.75 -10.74
CA VAL A 9 -1.15 3.97 -9.62
C VAL A 9 -0.51 2.70 -10.17
N SER A 10 0.76 2.48 -9.83
CA SER A 10 1.50 1.26 -10.15
C SER A 10 1.52 0.27 -8.98
N ASP A 11 1.89 -0.97 -9.26
CA ASP A 11 2.21 -1.99 -8.25
C ASP A 11 3.24 -1.48 -7.22
N ARG A 12 4.25 -0.75 -7.69
CA ARG A 12 5.29 -0.16 -6.83
C ARG A 12 4.75 0.92 -5.91
N ASP A 13 3.75 1.67 -6.35
CA ASP A 13 3.07 2.65 -5.49
C ASP A 13 2.31 1.95 -4.38
N ILE A 14 1.57 0.89 -4.69
CA ILE A 14 0.86 0.08 -3.70
C ILE A 14 1.85 -0.54 -2.71
N GLN A 15 2.95 -1.13 -3.19
CA GLN A 15 4.00 -1.69 -2.33
C GLN A 15 4.63 -0.64 -1.41
N ARG A 16 4.82 0.59 -1.89
CA ARG A 16 5.36 1.69 -1.09
C ARG A 16 4.39 2.13 0.00
N GLU A 17 3.11 2.34 -0.32
CA GLU A 17 2.10 2.72 0.68
C GLU A 17 1.91 1.63 1.73
N VAL A 18 1.93 0.37 1.29
CA VAL A 18 1.95 -0.77 2.19
C VAL A 18 3.21 -0.67 3.04
N GLY A 19 4.41 -0.57 2.47
CA GLY A 19 5.68 -0.41 3.21
C GLY A 19 5.72 0.75 4.21
N SER A 20 5.04 1.86 3.93
CA SER A 20 4.99 3.06 4.78
C SER A 20 4.05 2.94 5.99
N GLY A 21 3.13 1.96 5.99
CA GLY A 21 2.21 1.78 7.12
C GLY A 21 0.81 1.30 6.73
N THR A 22 0.39 1.48 5.49
CA THR A 22 -0.99 1.19 5.05
C THR A 22 -1.35 -0.26 5.33
N CYS A 23 -2.42 -0.49 6.09
CA CYS A 23 -2.83 -1.81 6.59
C CYS A 23 -4.23 -2.26 6.16
N CYS A 24 -5.02 -1.38 5.54
CA CYS A 24 -6.31 -1.71 4.94
C CYS A 24 -6.45 -1.08 3.55
N PHE A 25 -7.33 -1.65 2.73
CA PHE A 25 -7.50 -1.22 1.35
C PHE A 25 -8.16 0.16 1.27
N GLU A 26 -9.07 0.48 2.20
CA GLU A 26 -9.73 1.79 2.28
C GLU A 26 -8.71 2.92 2.44
N GLN A 27 -7.72 2.75 3.32
CA GLN A 27 -6.63 3.71 3.47
C GLN A 27 -5.80 3.85 2.18
N LEU A 28 -5.50 2.74 1.51
CA LEU A 28 -4.82 2.78 0.20
C LEU A 28 -5.63 3.59 -0.82
N GLN A 29 -6.97 3.45 -0.83
CA GLN A 29 -7.84 4.22 -1.71
C GLN A 29 -7.84 5.70 -1.36
N ASP A 30 -7.87 6.06 -0.08
CA ASP A 30 -7.81 7.46 0.34
C ASP A 30 -6.50 8.13 -0.09
N ASP A 31 -5.38 7.43 0.08
CA ASP A 31 -4.04 7.97 -0.20
C ASP A 31 -3.73 8.02 -1.71
N THR A 32 -4.14 7.00 -2.47
CA THR A 32 -3.74 6.84 -3.88
C THR A 32 -4.87 7.05 -4.89
N ARG A 33 -6.12 7.08 -4.41
CA ARG A 33 -7.36 7.07 -5.22
C ARG A 33 -7.54 5.82 -6.08
N VAL A 34 -6.79 4.75 -5.85
CA VAL A 34 -6.93 3.50 -6.61
C VAL A 34 -8.37 2.99 -6.58
N ALA A 35 -8.86 2.53 -7.74
CA ALA A 35 -10.23 2.03 -7.95
C ALA A 35 -11.39 3.01 -7.62
N SER A 36 -11.11 4.30 -7.39
CA SER A 36 -12.16 5.28 -7.02
C SER A 36 -12.86 5.96 -8.21
N SER A 37 -12.41 5.74 -9.46
CA SER A 37 -13.00 6.32 -10.67
C SER A 37 -13.79 5.31 -11.50
N CYS A 38 -13.15 4.56 -12.42
CA CYS A 38 -13.87 3.58 -13.26
C CYS A 38 -14.08 2.21 -12.58
N GLY A 39 -13.38 1.93 -11.47
CA GLY A 39 -13.48 0.67 -10.74
C GLY A 39 -12.83 -0.56 -11.39
N SER A 40 -12.48 -0.53 -12.69
CA SER A 40 -12.00 -1.72 -13.43
C SER A 40 -10.71 -2.35 -12.90
N CYS A 41 -9.96 -1.63 -12.06
CA CYS A 41 -8.73 -2.13 -11.45
C CYS A 41 -8.92 -2.72 -10.05
N LEU A 42 -10.14 -2.75 -9.50
CA LEU A 42 -10.40 -3.09 -8.09
C LEU A 42 -9.80 -4.44 -7.68
N ASP A 43 -10.11 -5.49 -8.43
CA ASP A 43 -9.64 -6.85 -8.11
C ASP A 43 -8.11 -6.95 -8.23
N CYS A 44 -7.54 -6.43 -9.32
CA CYS A 44 -6.10 -6.38 -9.52
C CYS A 44 -5.38 -5.58 -8.41
N ALA A 45 -5.94 -4.45 -7.99
CA ALA A 45 -5.38 -3.63 -6.91
C ALA A 45 -5.42 -4.35 -5.57
N ARG A 46 -6.50 -5.09 -5.28
CA ARG A 46 -6.61 -5.93 -4.07
C ARG A 46 -5.59 -7.05 -4.06
N GLU A 47 -5.45 -7.79 -5.16
CA GLU A 47 -4.45 -8.85 -5.26
C GLU A 47 -3.03 -8.34 -5.01
N VAL A 48 -2.67 -7.19 -5.60
CA VAL A 48 -1.35 -6.57 -5.39
C VAL A 48 -1.19 -6.07 -3.95
N PHE A 49 -2.23 -5.48 -3.37
CA PHE A 49 -2.22 -5.03 -1.98
C PHE A 49 -2.04 -6.18 -0.99
N ASP A 50 -2.81 -7.26 -1.15
CA ASP A 50 -2.74 -8.45 -0.29
C ASP A 50 -1.37 -9.14 -0.40
N ALA A 51 -0.82 -9.25 -1.61
CA ALA A 51 0.53 -9.76 -1.83
C ALA A 51 1.60 -8.88 -1.14
N ALA A 52 1.43 -7.56 -1.16
CA ALA A 52 2.32 -6.63 -0.47
C ALA A 52 2.21 -6.75 1.06
N LEU A 53 1.00 -6.93 1.61
CA LEU A 53 0.79 -7.18 3.04
C LEU A 53 1.43 -8.51 3.48
N GLN A 54 1.30 -9.56 2.70
CA GLN A 54 1.95 -10.85 2.98
C GLN A 54 3.48 -10.73 2.96
N THR A 55 4.02 -9.94 2.04
CA THR A 55 5.47 -9.68 1.97
C THR A 55 5.96 -8.87 3.18
N ARG A 56 5.16 -7.92 3.69
CA ARG A 56 5.47 -7.20 4.94
C ARG A 56 5.35 -8.07 6.19
N GLY A 57 4.36 -8.96 6.24
CA GLY A 57 4.14 -9.90 7.34
C GLY A 57 5.06 -11.12 7.31
N GLY A 58 5.79 -11.32 6.20
CA GLY A 58 6.85 -12.30 6.06
C GLY A 58 8.02 -11.94 6.96
N CYS A 59 8.48 -12.92 7.73
CA CYS A 59 9.63 -12.83 8.64
C CYS A 59 10.94 -12.56 7.86
N HIS A 60 11.13 -11.31 7.42
CA HIS A 60 12.42 -10.76 7.05
C HIS A 60 12.89 -9.93 8.24
N VAL A 61 13.52 -10.59 9.21
CA VAL A 61 14.27 -9.90 10.26
C VAL A 61 15.51 -9.25 9.62
N ALA A 62 15.34 -8.05 9.07
CA ALA A 62 16.35 -7.02 8.79
C ALA A 62 15.62 -5.83 8.14
N ALA A 63 15.73 -4.57 8.56
CA ALA A 63 16.48 -3.89 9.59
C ALA A 63 15.79 -2.53 9.83
N ALA A 64 16.09 -1.93 10.97
CA ALA A 64 15.60 -0.62 11.41
C ALA A 64 15.83 0.53 10.41
N ALA A 65 14.82 1.39 10.23
CA ALA A 65 14.89 2.85 10.04
C ALA A 65 13.44 3.38 9.98
N GLY A 66 12.95 4.33 10.76
CA GLY A 66 13.50 5.16 11.81
C GLY A 66 12.38 6.05 12.36
N GLY A 67 12.34 6.20 13.69
CA GLY A 67 11.83 7.34 14.45
C GLY A 67 10.47 7.97 14.15
N ALA A 68 9.51 7.77 15.07
CA ALA A 68 8.87 8.86 15.82
C ALA A 68 7.98 8.28 16.94
N LEU A 69 8.58 7.99 18.09
CA LEU A 69 7.82 7.91 19.35
C LEU A 69 8.12 9.20 20.11
N ALA A 70 7.28 10.21 19.90
CA ALA A 70 7.15 11.32 20.82
C ALA A 70 6.28 10.87 21.99
N PHE A 71 6.91 10.50 23.11
CA PHE A 71 6.28 10.46 24.44
C PHE A 71 6.82 11.72 25.14
N GLY A 72 6.05 12.80 25.26
CA GLY A 72 5.01 12.91 26.28
C GLY A 72 5.68 13.37 27.58
N ALA A 73 5.91 14.68 27.69
CA ALA A 73 6.38 15.35 28.91
C ALA A 73 5.19 15.86 29.73
#